data_AF-A0A117SLX0-F1
#
_entry.id   AF-A0A117SLX0-F1
#
_cell.length_a   1.000
_cell.length_b   1.000
_cell.length_c   1.000
_cell.angle_alpha   90.00
_cell.angle_beta   90.00
_cell.angle_gamma   90.00
#
_symmetry.space_group_name_H-M   'P 1'
#
loop_
_entity.id
_entity.type
_entity.pdbx_description
1 polymer ?
#
loop_
_entity_poly.entity_id
_entity_poly.type
_entity_poly.pdbx_seq_one_letter_code
_entity_poly.pdbx_strand_id
1 'polypeptide(L)' 'MFVKNNMLAPVQRLTQIVREFANKQLDARCPVSSSDEIGQLSRSFNEMAATIQDYNRTLEKKVEDRTRELKD' A
#
# COMPACT_ATOMS: atom_id res chain seq x y z
N MET A 1 -2.93 -28.13 -24.23
CA MET A 1 -3.82 -27.47 -23.27
C MET A 1 -2.97 -26.49 -22.46
N PHE A 2 -2.93 -25.21 -22.85
CA PHE A 2 -2.11 -24.19 -22.19
C PHE A 2 -2.95 -23.49 -21.13
N VAL A 3 -2.80 -23.85 -19.86
CA VAL A 3 -3.21 -22.94 -18.78
C VAL A 3 -2.25 -21.76 -18.86
N LYS A 4 -2.74 -20.66 -19.42
CA LYS A 4 -1.95 -19.44 -19.64
C LYS A 4 -1.29 -19.00 -18.34
N ASN A 5 0.01 -18.74 -18.42
CA ASN A 5 0.86 -18.08 -17.41
C ASN A 5 0.38 -16.66 -16.97
N ASN A 6 -0.86 -16.26 -17.32
CA ASN A 6 -1.35 -14.89 -17.25
C ASN A 6 -1.95 -14.51 -15.89
N MET A 7 -2.24 -15.49 -15.01
CA MET A 7 -2.72 -15.23 -13.65
C MET A 7 -1.57 -15.17 -12.63
N LEU A 8 -0.43 -15.80 -12.92
CA LEU A 8 0.72 -15.82 -12.00
C LEU A 8 1.39 -14.44 -11.90
N ALA A 9 1.55 -13.75 -13.03
CA ALA A 9 2.26 -12.47 -13.07
C ALA A 9 1.58 -11.35 -12.26
N PRO A 10 0.24 -11.14 -12.35
CA PRO A 10 -0.46 -10.17 -11.50
C PRO A 10 -0.33 -10.47 -10.00
N VAL A 11 -0.41 -11.75 -9.60
CA VAL A 11 -0.29 -12.18 -8.20
C VAL A 11 1.13 -11.95 -7.66
N GLN A 12 2.15 -12.26 -8.45
CA GLN A 12 3.54 -12.00 -8.08
C GLN A 12 3.81 -10.50 -7.92
N ARG A 13 3.30 -9.67 -8.84
CA ARG A 13 3.42 -8.21 -8.75
C ARG A 13 2.73 -7.66 -7.50
N LEU A 14 1.51 -8.09 -7.22
CA LEU A 14 0.80 -7.71 -5.99
C LEU A 14 1.62 -8.08 -4.74
N THR A 15 2.15 -9.32 -4.71
CA THR A 15 2.99 -9.78 -3.59
C THR A 15 4.25 -8.93 -3.41
N GLN A 16 4.91 -8.55 -4.51
CA GLN A 16 6.08 -7.69 -4.46
C GLN A 16 5.75 -6.32 -3.86
N ILE A 17 4.69 -5.67 -4.34
CA ILE A 17 4.29 -4.34 -3.88
C ILE A 17 3.88 -4.36 -2.41
N VAL A 18 3.21 -5.43 -1.95
CA VAL A 18 2.88 -5.61 -0.53
C VAL A 18 4.16 -5.71 0.32
N ARG A 19 5.19 -6.41 -0.16
CA ARG A 19 6.49 -6.51 0.54
C ARG A 19 7.23 -5.17 0.57
N GLU A 20 7.23 -4.43 -0.54
CA GLU A 20 7.77 -3.07 -0.63
C GLU A 20 7.11 -2.15 0.39
N PHE A 21 5.77 -2.15 0.45
CA PHE A 21 5.00 -1.40 1.43
C PHE A 21 5.36 -1.78 2.88
N ALA A 22 5.44 -3.09 3.17
CA ALA A 22 5.85 -3.58 4.48
C ALA A 22 7.28 -3.15 4.88
N ASN A 23 8.15 -2.90 3.89
CA ASN A 23 9.50 -2.37 4.07
C ASN A 23 9.55 -0.83 4.18
N LYS A 24 8.47 -0.21 4.66
CA LYS A 24 8.34 1.24 4.90
C LYS A 24 8.24 2.11 3.64
N GLN A 25 8.04 1.52 2.46
CA GLN A 25 7.71 2.28 1.24
C GLN A 25 6.19 2.54 1.21
N LEU A 26 5.71 3.40 2.12
CA LEU A 26 4.27 3.63 2.36
C LEU A 26 3.54 4.31 1.19
N ASP A 27 4.27 4.75 0.19
CA ASP A 27 3.78 5.28 -1.09
C ASP A 27 3.52 4.20 -2.15
N ALA A 28 4.01 2.97 -1.95
CA ALA A 28 3.81 1.87 -2.89
C ALA A 28 2.32 1.53 -3.09
N ARG A 29 1.89 1.32 -4.34
CA ARG A 29 0.49 1.05 -4.72
C ARG A 29 0.39 -0.03 -5.80
N CYS A 30 -0.64 -0.86 -5.70
CA CYS A 30 -0.92 -1.92 -6.66
C CYS A 30 -1.69 -1.39 -7.87
N PRO A 31 -1.23 -1.65 -9.11
CA PRO A 31 -1.98 -1.27 -10.31
C PRO A 31 -3.23 -2.14 -10.45
N VAL A 32 -4.39 -1.50 -10.51
CA VAL A 32 -5.68 -2.18 -10.69
C VAL A 32 -5.93 -2.36 -12.19
N SER A 33 -5.56 -3.52 -12.72
CA SER A 33 -5.63 -3.83 -14.17
C SER A 33 -6.64 -4.91 -14.53
N SER A 34 -7.30 -5.51 -13.52
CA SER A 34 -8.30 -6.56 -13.70
C SER A 34 -9.62 -6.22 -13.01
N SER A 35 -10.71 -6.78 -13.51
CA SER A 35 -12.05 -6.73 -12.92
C SER A 35 -12.36 -7.95 -12.06
N ASP A 36 -11.46 -8.92 -11.98
CA ASP A 36 -11.58 -10.15 -11.17
C ASP A 36 -11.21 -9.95 -9.69
N GLU A 37 -11.05 -11.06 -8.97
CA GLU A 37 -10.65 -11.11 -7.57
C GLU A 37 -9.27 -10.49 -7.32
N ILE A 38 -8.33 -10.57 -8.27
CA ILE A 38 -7.01 -9.94 -8.15
C ILE A 38 -7.15 -8.42 -8.26
N GLY A 39 -8.02 -7.96 -9.15
CA GLY A 39 -8.42 -6.56 -9.23
C GLY A 39 -9.02 -6.04 -7.93
N GLN A 40 -9.93 -6.82 -7.32
CA GLN A 40 -10.54 -6.49 -6.03
C GLN A 40 -9.50 -6.42 -4.91
N LEU A 41 -8.62 -7.43 -4.81
CA LEU A 41 -7.57 -7.45 -3.78
C LEU A 41 -6.58 -6.28 -3.93
N SER A 42 -6.26 -5.91 -5.16
CA SER A 42 -5.43 -4.74 -5.45
C SER A 42 -6.09 -3.43 -4.97
N ARG A 43 -7.41 -3.28 -5.15
CA ARG A 43 -8.18 -2.13 -4.63
C ARG A 43 -8.18 -2.10 -3.11
N SER A 44 -8.55 -3.21 -2.47
CA SER A 44 -8.57 -3.30 -1.00
C SER A 44 -7.20 -3.06 -0.37
N PHE A 45 -6.13 -3.55 -1.00
CA PHE A 45 -4.76 -3.23 -0.56
C PHE A 45 -4.47 -1.72 -0.65
N ASN A 46 -4.83 -1.07 -1.75
CA ASN A 46 -4.60 0.37 -1.92
C ASN A 46 -5.37 1.22 -0.90
N GLU A 47 -6.60 0.82 -0.55
CA GLU A 47 -7.41 1.46 0.50
C GLU A 47 -6.75 1.35 1.88
N MET A 48 -6.29 0.14 2.22
CA MET A 48 -5.53 -0.10 3.45
C MET A 48 -4.23 0.73 3.47
N ALA A 49 -3.48 0.75 2.36
CA ALA A 49 -2.24 1.51 2.22
C ALA A 49 -2.46 3.02 2.40
N ALA A 50 -3.54 3.57 1.83
CA ALA A 50 -3.93 4.96 2.02
C ALA A 50 -4.25 5.28 3.50
N THR A 51 -4.99 4.40 4.17
CA THR A 51 -5.35 4.55 5.59
C THR A 51 -4.10 4.58 6.48
N ILE A 52 -3.17 3.67 6.26
CA ILE A 52 -1.90 3.61 7.02
C ILE A 52 -1.05 4.86 6.76
N GLN A 53 -0.98 5.33 5.51
CA GLN A 53 -0.23 6.54 5.18
C GLN A 53 -0.81 7.79 5.85
N ASP A 54 -2.14 7.91 5.92
CA ASP A 54 -2.80 9.02 6.60
C ASP A 54 -2.55 9.02 8.11
N TYR A 55 -2.61 7.84 8.75
CA TYR A 55 -2.24 7.70 10.16
C TYR A 55 -0.79 8.05 10.42
N ASN A 56 0.12 7.63 9.54
CA ASN A 56 1.54 7.95 9.66
C ASN A 56 1.77 9.48 9.60
N ARG A 57 1.18 10.16 8.61
CA ARG A 57 1.25 11.64 8.50
C ARG A 57 0.66 12.35 9.71
N THR A 58 -0.47 11.85 10.21
CA THR A 58 -1.12 12.43 11.39
C THR A 58 -0.25 12.29 12.64
N LEU A 59 0.41 11.14 12.81
CA LEU A 59 1.35 10.92 13.91
C LEU A 59 2.57 11.82 13.81
N GLU A 60 3.16 11.96 12.63
CA GLU A 60 4.28 12.87 12.38
C GLU A 60 3.93 14.31 12.75
N LYS A 61 2.77 14.79 12.29
CA LYS A 61 2.29 16.13 12.63
C LYS A 61 2.12 16.32 14.14
N LYS A 62 1.52 15.35 14.83
CA LYS A 62 1.37 15.41 16.29
C LYS A 62 2.72 15.46 17.00
N VAL A 63 3.71 14.71 16.53
CA VAL A 63 5.06 14.73 17.10
C VAL A 63 5.71 16.11 16.89
N GLU A 64 5.56 16.69 15.70
CA GLU A 64 6.06 18.03 15.39
C GLU A 64 5.43 19.09 16.31
N ASP A 65 4.10 19.10 16.41
CA ASP A 65 3.35 20.05 17.25
C ASP A 65 3.81 19.97 18.71
N ARG A 66 3.91 18.77 19.29
CA ARG A 66 4.37 18.58 20.68
C ARG A 66 5.85 18.92 20.87
N THR A 67 6.69 18.70 19.86
CA THR A 67 8.11 19.06 19.91
C THR A 67 8.29 20.58 19.91
N ARG A 68 7.42 21.30 19.21
CA ARG A 68 7.40 22.77 19.20
C ARG A 68 6.95 23.33 20.55
N GLU A 69 5.87 22.80 21.11
CA GLU A 69 5.37 23.20 22.44
C GLU A 69 6.40 23.08 23.57
N LEU A 70 7.34 22.14 23.47
CA LEU A 70 8.39 21.93 24.48
C LEU A 70 9.60 22.87 24.31
N LYS A 71 9.73 23.56 23.18
CA LYS A 71 10.83 24.48 22.88
C LYS A 71 10.50 25.94 23.17
N ASP A 72 9.21 26.25 23.28
CA ASP A 72 8.66 27.56 23.67
C ASP A 72 8.54 27.66 25.21
#